data_AF-A0A9W6DJM4-F1
#
_entry.id   AF-A0A9W6DJM4-F1
#
_cell.length_a   1.000
_cell.length_b   1.000
_cell.length_c   1.000
_cell.angle_alpha   90.00
_cell.angle_beta   90.00
_cell.angle_gamma   90.00
#
_symmetry.space_group_name_H-M   'P 1'
#
loop_
_entity.id
_entity.type
_entity.pdbx_description
1 polymer ?
#
loop_
_entity_poly.entity_id
_entity_poly.type
_entity_poly.pdbx_seq_one_letter_code
_entity_poly.pdbx_strand_id
1 'polypeptide(L)'
;MVDNIYHGIEEHTPISPGQVALLLSILSSAMFTWTRKDSAGASLATPQQVNAASSLWVQGTLDLLDHCRRISLQSLEAIQAMIIISFVITNIEGITARFRDLLSTAITAARELSLHRVDLQAGVDGREETSGASVDAEMKRRVWWYLVATDWMASQFPGPHRGTYSINPLHMVVRKPRHVDDANLTGGSPVMDRPMDQPTEISYSLQRIKLAEICREVIDSSSMTTYNDGDLESERLLGWDQRIVTFIEQLPPFFRLDGDAFEDLMAKYPNIAPGIMIQRYILNSLVHSQRCRLHLPYLARGLVDSMYAPSSEACLEAARCVIQAERMLATEDIPFVLTRLKFSGILQCVGIAITALFLDMCLSQDSVRRQERRAEVVDACSILKDATKDSPVAIKLLESFQRVVRKHDMSVSEVLSESVCADSSPPSLTDMTPDEQEDSIPALPHLDEIWQISQLDADIQAFDWDALFREFDCPMLSS
;
A
#
# COMPACT_ATOMS: atom_id res chain seq x y z
N MET A 1 22.85 16.85 -11.07
CA MET A 1 22.43 17.12 -9.68
C MET A 1 23.52 16.73 -8.72
N VAL A 2 23.85 15.43 -8.61
CA VAL A 2 24.88 14.94 -7.70
C VAL A 2 26.22 15.65 -7.93
N ASP A 3 26.60 15.81 -9.20
CA ASP A 3 27.82 16.53 -9.62
C ASP A 3 27.77 18.00 -9.21
N ASN A 4 26.62 18.67 -9.33
CA ASN A 4 26.40 20.04 -8.88
C ASN A 4 26.60 20.18 -7.36
N ILE A 5 26.19 19.18 -6.58
CA ILE A 5 26.37 19.17 -5.11
C ILE A 5 27.86 19.02 -4.79
N TYR A 6 28.55 18.04 -5.37
CA TYR A 6 29.99 17.83 -5.11
C TYR A 6 30.85 19.01 -5.58
N HIS A 7 30.61 19.52 -6.79
CA HIS A 7 31.29 20.70 -7.32
C HIS A 7 31.03 21.95 -6.46
N GLY A 8 29.81 22.10 -5.92
CA GLY A 8 29.49 23.17 -4.96
C GLY A 8 30.21 23.04 -3.62
N ILE A 9 30.45 21.82 -3.13
CA ILE A 9 31.30 21.56 -1.95
C ILE A 9 32.76 21.94 -2.25
N GLU A 10 33.28 21.51 -3.41
CA GLU A 10 34.68 21.75 -3.83
C GLU A 10 34.98 23.23 -4.07
N GLU A 11 34.09 23.97 -4.73
CA GLU A 11 34.24 25.42 -4.98
C GLU A 11 33.73 26.31 -3.83
N HIS A 12 33.18 25.72 -2.76
CA HIS A 12 32.54 26.40 -1.64
C HIS A 12 31.39 27.36 -2.06
N THR A 13 30.63 27.00 -3.10
CA THR A 13 29.51 27.79 -3.61
C THR A 13 28.17 27.39 -2.96
N PRO A 14 27.13 28.25 -3.00
CA PRO A 14 25.84 27.96 -2.35
C PRO A 14 25.09 26.78 -2.99
N ILE A 15 24.93 25.69 -2.23
CA ILE A 15 24.23 24.47 -2.67
C ILE A 15 22.73 24.59 -2.36
N SER A 16 21.86 24.17 -3.29
CA SER A 16 20.40 24.14 -3.08
C SER A 16 20.00 23.16 -1.97
N PRO A 17 19.36 23.60 -0.86
CA PRO A 17 18.93 22.70 0.22
C PRO A 17 17.94 21.62 -0.24
N GLY A 18 17.12 21.90 -1.27
CA GLY A 18 16.21 20.91 -1.85
C GLY A 18 16.91 19.79 -2.62
N GLN A 19 18.04 20.09 -3.28
CA GLN A 19 18.86 19.07 -3.95
C GLN A 19 19.62 18.20 -2.94
N VAL A 20 20.09 18.79 -1.84
CA VAL A 20 20.67 18.01 -0.73
C VAL A 20 19.60 17.14 -0.07
N ALA A 21 18.41 17.67 0.22
CA ALA A 21 17.30 16.88 0.76
C ALA A 21 16.91 15.69 -0.14
N LEU A 22 16.90 15.88 -1.47
CA LEU A 22 16.68 14.77 -2.40
C LEU A 22 17.78 13.71 -2.29
N LEU A 23 19.05 14.11 -2.26
CA LEU A 23 20.16 13.17 -2.06
C LEU A 23 20.06 12.41 -0.73
N LEU A 24 19.75 13.10 0.39
CA LEU A 24 19.56 12.44 1.68
C LEU A 24 18.38 11.44 1.66
N SER A 25 17.29 11.78 0.98
CA SER A 25 16.13 10.88 0.85
C SER A 25 16.44 9.60 0.06
N ILE A 26 17.22 9.72 -1.01
CA ILE A 26 17.68 8.58 -1.83
C ILE A 26 18.60 7.69 -1.00
N LEU A 27 19.56 8.27 -0.26
CA LEU A 27 20.45 7.55 0.64
C LEU A 27 19.68 6.86 1.77
N SER A 28 18.70 7.53 2.37
CA SER A 28 17.81 6.95 3.38
C SER A 28 17.07 5.72 2.85
N SER A 29 16.48 5.81 1.66
CA SER A 29 15.80 4.69 1.00
C SER A 29 16.74 3.54 0.68
N ALA A 30 17.91 3.82 0.10
CA ALA A 30 18.90 2.80 -0.25
C ALA A 30 19.44 2.07 0.99
N MET A 31 19.67 2.80 2.10
CA MET A 31 20.09 2.20 3.37
C MET A 31 18.99 1.37 4.05
N PHE A 32 17.72 1.76 3.93
CA PHE A 32 16.57 0.97 4.44
C PHE A 32 16.38 -0.35 3.67
N THR A 33 16.76 -0.39 2.39
CA THR A 33 16.75 -1.59 1.55
C THR A 33 18.09 -2.34 1.55
N TRP A 34 19.05 -2.02 2.42
CA TRP A 34 20.39 -2.61 2.34
C TRP A 34 20.39 -4.09 2.78
N THR A 35 21.07 -4.95 2.00
CA THR A 35 21.06 -6.41 2.17
C THR A 35 22.47 -7.01 2.29
N ARG A 36 22.51 -8.33 2.54
CA ARG A 36 23.73 -9.13 2.48
C ARG A 36 24.36 -9.26 1.07
N LYS A 37 23.58 -9.08 -0.01
CA LYS A 37 24.14 -9.05 -1.39
C LYS A 37 24.96 -7.75 -1.58
N ASP A 38 24.53 -6.63 -0.99
CA ASP A 38 25.18 -5.31 -1.16
C ASP A 38 26.44 -5.16 -0.29
N SER A 39 26.41 -5.65 0.95
CA SER A 39 27.61 -5.68 1.82
C SER A 39 28.75 -6.56 1.29
N ALA A 40 28.54 -7.39 0.25
CA ALA A 40 29.59 -8.22 -0.34
C ALA A 40 30.76 -7.40 -0.94
N GLY A 41 30.52 -6.13 -1.30
CA GLY A 41 31.56 -5.19 -1.74
C GLY A 41 32.07 -4.22 -0.67
N ALA A 42 31.53 -4.22 0.54
CA ALA A 42 31.75 -3.18 1.54
C ALA A 42 32.09 -3.76 2.93
N SER A 43 33.38 -3.95 3.22
CA SER A 43 33.88 -4.75 4.35
C SER A 43 33.79 -4.11 5.76
N LEU A 44 32.99 -3.07 5.96
CA LEU A 44 33.04 -2.21 7.16
C LEU A 44 31.71 -2.05 7.92
N ALA A 45 30.59 -2.53 7.40
CA ALA A 45 29.30 -2.46 8.09
C ALA A 45 28.41 -3.68 7.80
N THR A 46 27.74 -4.19 8.83
CA THR A 46 26.71 -5.23 8.66
C THR A 46 25.44 -4.63 8.06
N PRO A 47 24.60 -5.41 7.35
CA PRO A 47 23.34 -4.91 6.85
C PRO A 47 22.45 -4.31 7.95
N GLN A 48 22.45 -4.86 9.15
CA GLN A 48 21.69 -4.33 10.29
C GLN A 48 22.18 -2.92 10.70
N GLN A 49 23.50 -2.67 10.68
CA GLN A 49 24.07 -1.36 10.99
C GLN A 49 23.71 -0.31 9.92
N VAL A 50 23.75 -0.68 8.63
CA VAL A 50 23.36 0.22 7.53
C VAL A 50 21.85 0.51 7.57
N ASN A 51 21.02 -0.50 7.80
CA ASN A 51 19.57 -0.35 7.95
C ASN A 51 19.20 0.57 9.13
N ALA A 52 19.85 0.39 10.29
CA ALA A 52 19.66 1.29 11.44
C ALA A 52 20.07 2.74 11.14
N ALA A 53 21.17 2.93 10.39
CA ALA A 53 21.64 4.25 10.00
C ALA A 53 20.65 5.01 9.09
N SER A 54 19.77 4.34 8.34
CA SER A 54 18.73 4.98 7.53
C SER A 54 17.91 6.02 8.31
N SER A 55 17.63 5.75 9.60
CA SER A 55 16.90 6.66 10.50
C SER A 55 17.55 8.04 10.66
N LEU A 56 18.89 8.11 10.64
CA LEU A 56 19.63 9.38 10.69
C LEU A 56 19.46 10.18 9.39
N TRP A 57 19.44 9.49 8.25
CA TRP A 57 19.17 10.12 6.95
C TRP A 57 17.69 10.52 6.80
N VAL A 58 16.75 9.80 7.41
CA VAL A 58 15.34 10.26 7.54
C VAL A 58 15.30 11.60 8.27
N GLN A 59 15.95 11.70 9.43
CA GLN A 59 15.95 12.92 10.23
C GLN A 59 16.58 14.09 9.48
N GLY A 60 17.80 13.92 8.95
CA GLY A 60 18.47 14.98 8.19
C GLY A 60 17.71 15.42 6.93
N THR A 61 16.99 14.51 6.27
CA THR A 61 16.10 14.86 5.14
C THR A 61 14.97 15.79 5.60
N LEU A 62 14.33 15.48 6.73
CA LEU A 62 13.23 16.29 7.27
C LEU A 62 13.70 17.64 7.82
N ASP A 63 14.87 17.69 8.47
CA ASP A 63 15.44 18.94 8.97
C ASP A 63 15.75 19.92 7.82
N LEU A 64 16.23 19.40 6.68
CA LEU A 64 16.42 20.18 5.45
C LEU A 64 15.10 20.57 4.78
N LEU A 65 14.09 19.69 4.75
CA LEU A 65 12.77 20.03 4.21
C LEU A 65 12.07 21.11 5.04
N ASP A 66 12.17 21.05 6.38
CA ASP A 66 11.67 22.12 7.25
C ASP A 66 12.50 23.40 7.13
N HIS A 67 13.81 23.30 6.83
CA HIS A 67 14.61 24.46 6.45
C HIS A 67 14.08 25.08 5.13
N CYS A 68 13.87 24.29 4.07
CA CYS A 68 13.29 24.76 2.80
C CYS A 68 11.96 25.48 3.04
N ARG A 69 11.07 24.87 3.84
CA ARG A 69 9.77 25.43 4.23
C ARG A 69 9.92 26.79 4.93
N ARG A 70 10.83 26.91 5.90
CA ARG A 70 11.09 28.17 6.64
C ARG A 70 11.62 29.29 5.74
N ILE A 71 12.44 28.98 4.74
CA ILE A 71 12.95 29.96 3.76
C ILE A 71 12.03 30.16 2.55
N SER A 72 10.84 29.53 2.54
CA SER A 72 9.89 29.52 1.39
C SER A 72 10.49 28.99 0.07
N LEU A 73 11.53 28.14 0.15
CA LEU A 73 12.13 27.51 -1.03
C LEU A 73 11.27 26.33 -1.48
N GLN A 74 10.51 26.54 -2.55
CA GLN A 74 9.85 25.45 -3.29
C GLN A 74 10.76 25.02 -4.45
N SER A 75 11.04 23.73 -4.57
CA SER A 75 11.76 23.13 -5.70
C SER A 75 11.22 21.75 -6.06
N LEU A 76 11.44 21.30 -7.30
CA LEU A 76 10.97 19.98 -7.73
C LEU A 76 11.68 18.87 -6.94
N GLU A 77 12.95 19.08 -6.63
CA GLU A 77 13.78 18.17 -5.85
C GLU A 77 13.30 18.05 -4.40
N ALA A 78 12.82 19.13 -3.78
CA ALA A 78 12.21 19.07 -2.45
C ALA A 78 10.88 18.27 -2.45
N ILE A 79 10.09 18.34 -3.53
CA ILE A 79 8.87 17.52 -3.69
C ILE A 79 9.24 16.05 -3.91
N GLN A 80 10.26 15.76 -4.72
CA GLN A 80 10.79 14.41 -4.91
C GLN A 80 11.34 13.84 -3.58
N ALA A 81 12.03 14.65 -2.78
CA ALA A 81 12.51 14.27 -1.45
C ALA A 81 11.35 13.96 -0.49
N MET A 82 10.29 14.78 -0.47
CA MET A 82 9.07 14.51 0.30
C MET A 82 8.40 13.20 -0.14
N ILE A 83 8.31 12.95 -1.45
CA ILE A 83 7.78 11.69 -1.99
C ILE A 83 8.60 10.49 -1.50
N ILE A 84 9.92 10.49 -1.68
CA ILE A 84 10.79 9.37 -1.30
C ILE A 84 10.77 9.16 0.21
N ILE A 85 10.87 10.22 1.01
CA ILE A 85 10.90 10.07 2.47
C ILE A 85 9.54 9.66 3.05
N SER A 86 8.42 10.07 2.45
CA SER A 86 7.08 9.60 2.84
C SER A 86 6.94 8.08 2.66
N PHE A 87 7.55 7.53 1.60
CA PHE A 87 7.59 6.09 1.34
C PHE A 87 8.48 5.35 2.34
N VAL A 88 9.69 5.84 2.64
CA VAL A 88 10.57 5.25 3.66
C VAL A 88 9.87 5.22 5.04
N ILE A 89 9.27 6.34 5.44
CA ILE A 89 8.51 6.46 6.70
C ILE A 89 7.33 5.49 6.73
N THR A 90 6.59 5.34 5.63
CA THR A 90 5.45 4.40 5.56
C THR A 90 5.89 2.95 5.71
N ASN A 91 7.06 2.57 5.19
CA ASN A 91 7.59 1.21 5.35
C ASN A 91 8.13 0.93 6.77
N ILE A 92 8.68 1.94 7.46
CA ILE A 92 9.15 1.84 8.84
C ILE A 92 7.98 1.81 9.85
N GLU A 93 7.05 2.76 9.74
CA GLU A 93 6.04 3.03 10.79
C GLU A 93 4.66 2.43 10.51
N GLY A 94 4.30 2.31 9.22
CA GLY A 94 2.92 2.17 8.74
C GLY A 94 2.34 3.51 8.24
N ILE A 95 1.03 3.54 7.96
CA ILE A 95 0.33 4.70 7.38
C ILE A 95 0.00 5.71 8.51
N THR A 96 1.04 6.39 9.02
CA THR A 96 0.93 7.30 10.18
C THR A 96 0.45 8.71 9.79
N ALA A 97 0.17 9.54 10.80
CA ALA A 97 -0.11 10.96 10.59
C ALA A 97 1.08 11.67 9.92
N ARG A 98 2.33 11.26 10.23
CA ARG A 98 3.58 11.76 9.64
C ARG A 98 3.62 11.55 8.12
N PHE A 99 3.16 10.40 7.63
CA PHE A 99 2.98 10.17 6.19
C PHE A 99 1.96 11.12 5.56
N ARG A 100 0.79 11.31 6.19
CA ARG A 100 -0.30 12.15 5.67
C ARG A 100 0.07 13.64 5.66
N ASP A 101 0.80 14.12 6.66
CA ASP A 101 1.37 15.47 6.72
C ASP A 101 2.38 15.73 5.58
N LEU A 102 3.31 14.80 5.36
CA LEU A 102 4.27 14.86 4.26
C LEU A 102 3.59 14.86 2.89
N LEU A 103 2.59 14.01 2.67
CA LEU A 103 1.81 13.98 1.44
C LEU A 103 1.06 15.31 1.22
N SER A 104 0.41 15.84 2.26
CA SER A 104 -0.31 17.12 2.21
C SER A 104 0.63 18.31 1.91
N THR A 105 1.82 18.29 2.51
CA THR A 105 2.86 19.29 2.29
C THR A 105 3.42 19.20 0.87
N ALA A 106 3.68 17.98 0.35
CA ALA A 106 4.14 17.77 -1.03
C ALA A 106 3.11 18.22 -2.07
N ILE A 107 1.81 17.93 -1.85
CA ILE A 107 0.71 18.40 -2.70
C ILE A 107 0.62 19.93 -2.68
N THR A 108 0.85 20.56 -1.53
CA THR A 108 0.85 22.03 -1.39
C THR A 108 2.05 22.65 -2.12
N ALA A 109 3.26 22.15 -1.91
CA ALA A 109 4.47 22.58 -2.63
C ALA A 109 4.33 22.41 -4.16
N ALA A 110 3.71 21.32 -4.62
CA ALA A 110 3.42 21.09 -6.03
C ALA A 110 2.36 22.07 -6.59
N ARG A 111 1.44 22.58 -5.77
CA ARG A 111 0.50 23.63 -6.16
C ARG A 111 1.17 24.98 -6.31
N GLU A 112 2.06 25.35 -5.38
CA GLU A 112 2.87 26.58 -5.47
C GLU A 112 3.74 26.60 -6.74
N LEU A 113 4.42 25.50 -7.07
CA LEU A 113 5.16 25.34 -8.34
C LEU A 113 4.25 25.12 -9.57
N SER A 114 2.93 25.26 -9.42
CA SER A 114 1.94 25.14 -10.50
C SER A 114 1.95 23.82 -11.28
N LEU A 115 2.42 22.71 -10.69
CA LEU A 115 2.44 21.38 -11.33
C LEU A 115 1.05 20.96 -11.83
N HIS A 116 0.01 21.31 -11.08
CA HIS A 116 -1.40 21.10 -11.44
C HIS A 116 -1.88 21.79 -12.74
N ARG A 117 -1.08 22.66 -13.37
CA ARG A 117 -1.43 23.42 -14.58
C ARG A 117 -0.35 23.35 -15.69
N VAL A 118 0.56 22.37 -15.62
CA VAL A 118 1.70 22.21 -16.54
C VAL A 118 1.33 22.23 -18.02
N ASP A 119 0.19 21.64 -18.40
CA ASP A 119 -0.24 21.58 -19.80
C ASP A 119 -1.23 22.70 -20.20
N LEU A 120 -1.56 23.64 -19.30
CA LEU A 120 -2.53 24.71 -19.56
C LEU A 120 -2.07 25.70 -20.64
N GLN A 121 -0.80 26.14 -20.60
CA GLN A 121 -0.29 27.12 -21.56
C GLN A 121 -0.08 26.54 -22.96
N ALA A 122 0.14 25.21 -23.06
CA ALA A 122 0.31 24.51 -24.33
C ALA A 122 -0.94 24.57 -25.23
N GLY A 123 -2.12 24.88 -24.67
CA GLY A 123 -3.37 25.02 -25.43
C GLY A 123 -3.70 26.45 -25.89
N VAL A 124 -2.93 27.48 -25.49
CA VAL A 124 -3.31 28.90 -25.72
C VAL A 124 -2.47 29.57 -26.81
N ASP A 125 -1.15 29.37 -26.80
CA ASP A 125 -0.21 30.15 -27.63
C ASP A 125 -0.13 29.68 -29.11
N GLY A 126 -0.71 28.53 -29.46
CA GLY A 126 -0.59 27.92 -30.80
C GLY A 126 0.84 27.50 -31.19
N ARG A 127 1.81 27.63 -30.29
CA ARG A 127 3.22 27.28 -30.49
C ARG A 127 3.38 25.76 -30.42
N GLU A 128 3.78 25.19 -31.55
CA GLU A 128 3.98 23.75 -31.76
C GLU A 128 4.84 23.12 -30.65
N GLU A 129 4.29 22.07 -30.04
CA GLU A 129 4.81 20.92 -29.25
C GLU A 129 6.06 21.04 -28.35
N THR A 130 7.03 21.89 -28.68
CA THR A 130 8.31 22.17 -27.99
C THR A 130 8.21 22.25 -26.46
N SER A 131 7.24 22.98 -25.90
CA SER A 131 7.04 23.04 -24.44
C SER A 131 6.47 21.75 -23.86
N GLY A 132 5.68 21.00 -24.64
CA GLY A 132 5.08 19.73 -24.22
C GLY A 132 6.07 18.57 -24.17
N ALA A 133 7.09 18.61 -25.03
CA ALA A 133 8.14 17.59 -25.16
C ALA A 133 9.38 17.82 -24.26
N SER A 134 9.42 18.92 -23.48
CA SER A 134 10.53 19.20 -22.57
C SER A 134 10.62 18.18 -21.42
N VAL A 135 11.85 17.76 -21.09
CA VAL A 135 12.15 16.88 -19.94
C VAL A 135 11.59 17.47 -18.64
N ASP A 136 11.70 18.78 -18.44
CA ASP A 136 11.16 19.47 -17.26
C ASP A 136 9.62 19.35 -17.16
N ALA A 137 8.91 19.51 -18.28
CA ALA A 137 7.46 19.35 -18.33
C ALA A 137 7.06 17.90 -18.01
N GLU A 138 7.78 16.93 -18.56
CA GLU A 138 7.52 15.50 -18.31
C GLU A 138 7.84 15.09 -16.86
N MET A 139 8.94 15.57 -16.27
CA MET A 139 9.24 15.34 -14.85
C MET A 139 8.16 15.96 -13.95
N LYS A 140 7.64 17.14 -14.29
CA LYS A 140 6.52 17.76 -13.58
C LYS A 140 5.22 16.95 -13.71
N ARG A 141 4.89 16.39 -14.90
CA ARG A 141 3.77 15.44 -15.06
C ARG A 141 3.94 14.21 -14.18
N ARG A 142 5.12 13.58 -14.21
CA ARG A 142 5.42 12.36 -13.46
C ARG A 142 5.31 12.59 -11.94
N VAL A 143 5.87 13.68 -11.42
CA VAL A 143 5.76 14.06 -10.00
C VAL A 143 4.30 14.38 -9.63
N TRP A 144 3.57 15.15 -10.47
CA TRP A 144 2.17 15.46 -10.21
C TRP A 144 1.30 14.20 -10.17
N TRP A 145 1.37 13.34 -11.19
CA TRP A 145 0.57 12.12 -11.24
C TRP A 145 0.97 11.08 -10.19
N TYR A 146 2.23 11.08 -9.72
CA TYR A 146 2.58 10.29 -8.54
C TYR A 146 1.81 10.76 -7.29
N LEU A 147 1.74 12.07 -7.04
CA LEU A 147 0.98 12.65 -5.94
C LEU A 147 -0.52 12.39 -6.08
N VAL A 148 -1.11 12.65 -7.25
CA VAL A 148 -2.52 12.36 -7.58
C VAL A 148 -2.87 10.90 -7.28
N ALA A 149 -2.09 9.96 -7.81
CA ALA A 149 -2.36 8.54 -7.61
C ALA A 149 -2.11 8.08 -6.16
N THR A 150 -1.25 8.77 -5.41
CA THR A 150 -1.04 8.50 -3.98
C THR A 150 -2.21 9.00 -3.14
N ASP A 151 -2.68 10.22 -3.39
CA ASP A 151 -3.84 10.85 -2.71
C ASP A 151 -5.13 10.02 -2.94
N TRP A 152 -5.42 9.67 -4.19
CA TRP A 152 -6.61 8.86 -4.53
C TRP A 152 -6.56 7.43 -3.98
N MET A 153 -5.42 6.73 -4.04
CA MET A 153 -5.32 5.40 -3.41
C MET A 153 -5.31 5.47 -1.88
N ALA A 154 -4.65 6.48 -1.28
CA ALA A 154 -4.58 6.61 0.17
C ALA A 154 -5.95 6.91 0.80
N SER A 155 -6.84 7.56 0.07
CA SER A 155 -8.23 7.78 0.49
C SER A 155 -9.07 6.51 0.65
N GLN A 156 -8.60 5.36 0.13
CA GLN A 156 -9.20 4.04 0.38
C GLN A 156 -8.58 3.29 1.56
N PHE A 157 -7.48 3.79 2.15
CA PHE A 157 -6.95 3.17 3.36
C PHE A 157 -7.90 3.43 4.55
N PRO A 158 -8.00 2.48 5.48
CA PRO A 158 -8.71 2.67 6.75
C PRO A 158 -8.18 3.82 7.61
N GLY A 159 -8.88 4.11 8.71
CA GLY A 159 -8.60 5.23 9.61
C GLY A 159 -9.21 6.59 9.21
N PRO A 160 -8.86 7.69 9.90
CA PRO A 160 -9.64 8.95 9.91
C PRO A 160 -9.75 9.74 8.59
N HIS A 161 -9.12 9.30 7.51
CA HIS A 161 -9.16 9.96 6.20
C HIS A 161 -9.85 9.11 5.11
N ARG A 162 -10.37 7.93 5.47
CA ARG A 162 -11.11 7.03 4.57
C ARG A 162 -12.25 7.79 3.88
N GLY A 163 -12.34 7.67 2.56
CA GLY A 163 -13.34 8.36 1.74
C GLY A 163 -13.03 9.82 1.44
N THR A 164 -11.83 10.33 1.76
CA THR A 164 -11.46 11.74 1.49
C THR A 164 -10.13 11.86 0.76
N TYR A 165 -10.09 12.65 -0.32
CA TYR A 165 -8.90 12.94 -1.11
C TYR A 165 -8.76 14.45 -1.38
N SER A 166 -7.54 14.92 -1.62
CA SER A 166 -7.17 16.34 -1.65
C SER A 166 -7.10 16.95 -3.05
N ILE A 167 -6.91 16.14 -4.10
CA ILE A 167 -6.76 16.59 -5.49
C ILE A 167 -8.01 16.26 -6.30
N ASN A 168 -8.89 17.25 -6.47
CA ASN A 168 -10.03 17.13 -7.37
C ASN A 168 -9.57 17.14 -8.85
N PRO A 169 -10.03 16.19 -9.70
CA PRO A 169 -9.63 16.13 -11.11
C PRO A 169 -10.05 17.37 -11.92
N LEU A 170 -11.12 18.07 -11.53
CA LEU A 170 -11.58 19.31 -12.18
C LEU A 170 -10.65 20.50 -11.91
N HIS A 171 -9.73 20.39 -10.94
CA HIS A 171 -8.81 21.46 -10.52
C HIS A 171 -7.40 21.31 -11.12
N MET A 172 -7.22 20.47 -12.14
CA MET A 172 -5.92 20.22 -12.78
C MET A 172 -6.00 20.13 -14.31
N VAL A 173 -4.96 20.63 -14.98
CA VAL A 173 -4.76 20.56 -16.44
C VAL A 173 -3.34 20.02 -16.69
N VAL A 174 -3.23 18.69 -16.64
CA VAL A 174 -1.97 17.93 -16.74
C VAL A 174 -2.23 16.65 -17.54
N ARG A 175 -1.52 16.45 -18.65
CA ARG A 175 -1.57 15.20 -19.41
C ARG A 175 -0.98 14.04 -18.60
N LYS A 176 -1.38 12.81 -18.91
CA LYS A 176 -0.71 11.61 -18.37
C LYS A 176 0.78 11.64 -18.77
N PRO A 177 1.69 11.00 -17.99
CA PRO A 177 3.07 10.81 -18.41
C PRO A 177 3.16 10.11 -19.77
N ARG A 178 4.19 10.44 -20.56
CA ARG A 178 4.44 9.79 -21.87
C ARG A 178 5.05 8.42 -21.67
N HIS A 179 4.65 7.43 -22.47
CA HIS A 179 5.16 6.06 -22.36
C HIS A 179 6.48 5.91 -23.10
N VAL A 180 7.57 6.37 -22.48
CA VAL A 180 8.89 6.52 -23.10
C VAL A 180 10.02 6.14 -22.13
N ASP A 181 11.13 5.68 -22.69
CA ASP A 181 12.38 5.46 -21.95
C ASP A 181 13.03 6.80 -21.58
N ASP A 182 13.66 6.86 -20.41
CA ASP A 182 14.26 8.11 -19.91
C ASP A 182 15.51 8.53 -20.70
N ALA A 183 16.20 7.57 -21.32
CA ALA A 183 17.25 7.84 -22.30
C ALA A 183 16.72 8.58 -23.54
N ASN A 184 15.49 8.28 -23.98
CA ASN A 184 14.89 8.89 -25.17
C ASN A 184 14.34 10.30 -24.89
N LEU A 185 14.04 10.65 -23.64
CA LEU A 185 13.67 12.02 -23.23
C LEU A 185 14.84 13.02 -23.37
N THR A 186 16.08 12.57 -23.19
CA THR A 186 17.26 13.47 -23.17
C THR A 186 17.98 13.60 -24.51
N GLY A 187 17.74 12.69 -25.46
CA GLY A 187 18.51 12.55 -26.70
C GLY A 187 18.25 13.58 -27.82
N GLY A 188 17.52 14.68 -27.55
CA GLY A 188 17.28 15.78 -28.51
C GLY A 188 16.49 15.42 -29.79
N SER A 189 16.10 14.16 -29.94
CA SER A 189 15.31 13.61 -31.04
C SER A 189 13.81 13.81 -30.79
N PRO A 190 12.93 13.71 -31.80
CA PRO A 190 11.48 13.70 -31.58
C PRO A 190 11.11 12.53 -30.66
N VAL A 191 10.66 12.86 -29.45
CA VAL A 191 10.22 11.87 -28.44
C VAL A 191 8.98 11.17 -28.96
N MET A 192 9.04 9.85 -29.11
CA MET A 192 7.96 8.98 -29.60
C MET A 192 7.55 7.98 -28.51
N ASP A 193 6.24 7.81 -28.28
CA ASP A 193 5.72 6.85 -27.30
C ASP A 193 5.90 5.41 -27.77
N ARG A 194 6.31 4.52 -26.86
CA ARG A 194 6.39 3.08 -27.09
C ARG A 194 4.99 2.44 -27.08
N PRO A 195 4.79 1.35 -27.85
CA PRO A 195 3.65 0.46 -27.68
C PRO A 195 3.46 0.00 -26.22
N MET A 196 2.20 -0.07 -25.76
CA MET A 196 1.84 -0.34 -24.35
C MET A 196 2.10 -1.78 -23.89
N ASP A 197 2.35 -2.68 -24.85
CA ASP A 197 2.80 -4.07 -24.68
C ASP A 197 4.32 -4.20 -24.48
N GLN A 198 5.09 -3.11 -24.62
CA GLN A 198 6.53 -3.06 -24.31
C GLN A 198 6.78 -2.37 -22.96
N PRO A 199 7.64 -2.91 -22.08
CA PRO A 199 7.98 -2.26 -20.82
C PRO A 199 8.90 -1.03 -21.01
N THR A 200 8.69 -0.04 -20.15
CA THR A 200 9.54 1.15 -19.93
C THR A 200 9.57 1.46 -18.43
N GLU A 201 10.47 2.34 -17.98
CA GLU A 201 10.58 2.77 -16.58
C GLU A 201 9.28 3.36 -16.01
N ILE A 202 8.42 3.92 -16.88
CA ILE A 202 7.16 4.58 -16.50
C ILE A 202 5.93 3.65 -16.60
N SER A 203 6.04 2.45 -17.17
CA SER A 203 4.88 1.56 -17.41
C SER A 203 4.09 1.26 -16.12
N TYR A 204 4.77 1.01 -14.99
CA TYR A 204 4.10 0.80 -13.70
C TYR A 204 3.38 2.04 -13.21
N SER A 205 3.96 3.22 -13.37
CA SER A 205 3.31 4.48 -13.01
C SER A 205 2.02 4.69 -13.79
N LEU A 206 1.97 4.30 -15.07
CA LEU A 206 0.74 4.36 -15.88
C LEU A 206 -0.35 3.42 -15.35
N GLN A 207 -0.03 2.16 -15.01
CA GLN A 207 -1.04 1.26 -14.43
C GLN A 207 -1.46 1.69 -13.01
N ARG A 208 -0.52 2.21 -12.20
CA ARG A 208 -0.79 2.80 -10.87
C ARG A 208 -1.75 3.99 -10.96
N ILE A 209 -1.63 4.81 -12.00
CA ILE A 209 -2.57 5.92 -12.27
C ILE A 209 -3.97 5.39 -12.63
N LYS A 210 -4.08 4.38 -13.50
CA LYS A 210 -5.38 3.75 -13.83
C LYS A 210 -6.05 3.15 -12.59
N LEU A 211 -5.29 2.41 -11.76
CA LEU A 211 -5.80 1.84 -10.51
C LEU A 211 -6.31 2.96 -9.59
N ALA A 212 -5.54 4.04 -9.44
CA ALA A 212 -5.95 5.19 -8.63
C ALA A 212 -7.20 5.92 -9.17
N GLU A 213 -7.45 5.90 -10.47
CA GLU A 213 -8.70 6.41 -11.06
C GLU A 213 -9.90 5.57 -10.65
N ILE A 214 -9.79 4.24 -10.70
CA ILE A 214 -10.82 3.31 -10.17
C ILE A 214 -11.01 3.56 -8.66
N CYS A 215 -9.92 3.74 -7.90
CA CYS A 215 -9.98 4.02 -6.47
C CYS A 215 -10.78 5.29 -6.15
N ARG A 216 -10.57 6.36 -6.94
CA ARG A 216 -11.27 7.64 -6.81
C ARG A 216 -12.75 7.52 -7.17
N GLU A 217 -13.07 6.82 -8.27
CA GLU A 217 -14.45 6.69 -8.78
C GLU A 217 -15.37 5.90 -7.82
N VAL A 218 -14.82 4.88 -7.15
CA VAL A 218 -15.50 4.19 -6.04
C VAL A 218 -15.87 5.18 -4.93
N ILE A 219 -14.98 6.11 -4.58
CA ILE A 219 -15.20 7.10 -3.52
C ILE A 219 -16.13 8.23 -3.98
N ASP A 220 -15.96 8.78 -5.19
CA ASP A 220 -16.85 9.79 -5.78
C ASP A 220 -18.32 9.35 -5.76
N SER A 221 -18.54 8.04 -5.87
CA SER A 221 -19.87 7.42 -5.84
C SER A 221 -20.31 7.01 -4.42
N SER A 222 -19.38 6.76 -3.50
CA SER A 222 -19.67 6.32 -2.14
C SER A 222 -20.17 7.48 -1.28
N SER A 223 -21.48 7.56 -1.11
CA SER A 223 -22.08 8.55 -0.22
C SER A 223 -21.77 8.23 1.25
N MET A 224 -21.28 9.23 1.98
CA MET A 224 -21.11 9.15 3.44
C MET A 224 -22.45 9.12 4.21
N THR A 225 -23.61 9.25 3.54
CA THR A 225 -24.91 9.42 4.21
C THR A 225 -25.99 8.41 3.82
N THR A 226 -25.79 7.56 2.82
CA THR A 226 -26.80 6.55 2.42
C THR A 226 -26.47 5.18 2.99
N TYR A 227 -26.93 4.93 4.22
CA TYR A 227 -27.27 3.58 4.66
C TYR A 227 -28.68 3.23 4.13
N ASN A 228 -28.92 1.96 3.79
CA ASN A 228 -30.18 1.39 3.27
C ASN A 228 -30.60 1.83 1.85
N ASP A 229 -29.96 1.29 0.80
CA ASP A 229 -30.55 1.17 -0.54
C ASP A 229 -30.01 -0.08 -1.27
N GLY A 230 -30.33 -1.26 -0.75
CA GLY A 230 -29.56 -2.50 -0.95
C GLY A 230 -29.46 -3.02 -2.39
N ASP A 231 -30.51 -2.91 -3.21
CA ASP A 231 -30.45 -3.37 -4.61
C ASP A 231 -29.52 -2.48 -5.44
N LEU A 232 -29.56 -1.16 -5.19
CA LEU A 232 -28.67 -0.16 -5.79
C LEU A 232 -27.23 -0.27 -5.26
N GLU A 233 -27.06 -0.67 -3.99
CA GLU A 233 -25.76 -1.02 -3.40
C GLU A 233 -25.12 -2.21 -4.15
N SER A 234 -25.91 -3.25 -4.45
CA SER A 234 -25.47 -4.47 -5.12
C SER A 234 -25.11 -4.28 -6.60
N GLU A 235 -25.96 -3.62 -7.40
CA GLU A 235 -25.65 -3.33 -8.82
C GLU A 235 -24.36 -2.52 -8.96
N ARG A 236 -24.19 -1.51 -8.08
CA ARG A 236 -23.01 -0.66 -8.07
C ARG A 236 -21.75 -1.41 -7.62
N LEU A 237 -21.85 -2.28 -6.62
CA LEU A 237 -20.75 -3.15 -6.17
C LEU A 237 -20.20 -3.99 -7.32
N LEU A 238 -21.08 -4.64 -8.08
CA LEU A 238 -20.71 -5.45 -9.26
C LEU A 238 -20.13 -4.59 -10.39
N GLY A 239 -20.65 -3.37 -10.59
CA GLY A 239 -20.10 -2.41 -11.54
C GLY A 239 -18.65 -1.99 -11.22
N TRP A 240 -18.29 -1.87 -9.93
CA TRP A 240 -16.91 -1.63 -9.52
C TRP A 240 -16.03 -2.86 -9.66
N ASP A 241 -16.53 -4.06 -9.34
CA ASP A 241 -15.75 -5.28 -9.51
C ASP A 241 -15.40 -5.53 -10.98
N GLN A 242 -16.40 -5.44 -11.88
CA GLN A 242 -16.17 -5.58 -13.31
C GLN A 242 -15.12 -4.57 -13.81
N ARG A 243 -15.06 -3.37 -13.26
CA ARG A 243 -14.05 -2.35 -13.61
C ARG A 243 -12.64 -2.73 -13.13
N ILE A 244 -12.53 -3.39 -11.97
CA ILE A 244 -11.26 -3.94 -11.45
C ILE A 244 -10.83 -5.16 -12.27
N VAL A 245 -11.73 -6.12 -12.51
CA VAL A 245 -11.48 -7.32 -13.34
C VAL A 245 -11.02 -6.92 -14.75
N THR A 246 -11.74 -5.99 -15.40
CA THR A 246 -11.37 -5.46 -16.73
C THR A 246 -9.96 -4.83 -16.73
N PHE A 247 -9.55 -4.18 -15.64
CA PHE A 247 -8.21 -3.63 -15.51
C PHE A 247 -7.13 -4.73 -15.33
N ILE A 248 -7.43 -5.81 -14.61
CA ILE A 248 -6.55 -6.98 -14.47
C ILE A 248 -6.38 -7.69 -15.83
N GLU A 249 -7.48 -7.93 -16.55
CA GLU A 249 -7.46 -8.54 -17.89
C GLU A 249 -6.64 -7.74 -18.91
N GLN A 250 -6.67 -6.40 -18.80
CA GLN A 250 -5.95 -5.45 -19.65
C GLN A 250 -4.51 -5.16 -19.18
N LEU A 251 -3.97 -5.88 -18.18
CA LEU A 251 -2.56 -5.75 -17.82
C LEU A 251 -1.66 -6.26 -18.95
N PRO A 252 -0.58 -5.52 -19.31
CA PRO A 252 0.42 -6.01 -20.25
C PRO A 252 1.02 -7.35 -19.79
N PRO A 253 1.47 -8.24 -20.70
CA PRO A 253 2.05 -9.53 -20.34
C PRO A 253 3.16 -9.43 -19.28
N PHE A 254 4.00 -8.40 -19.32
CA PHE A 254 5.07 -8.20 -18.35
C PHE A 254 4.59 -7.86 -16.91
N PHE A 255 3.32 -7.50 -16.71
CA PHE A 255 2.69 -7.22 -15.41
C PHE A 255 1.61 -8.22 -14.98
N ARG A 256 1.29 -9.25 -15.77
CA ARG A 256 0.40 -10.34 -15.36
C ARG A 256 1.15 -11.36 -14.52
N LEU A 257 0.47 -12.02 -13.57
CA LEU A 257 1.06 -13.13 -12.79
C LEU A 257 1.38 -14.34 -13.69
N ASP A 258 0.51 -14.65 -14.65
CA ASP A 258 0.68 -15.69 -15.68
C ASP A 258 1.43 -15.17 -16.93
N GLY A 259 2.20 -14.09 -16.76
CA GLY A 259 2.82 -13.30 -17.83
C GLY A 259 4.20 -13.77 -18.29
N ASP A 260 4.97 -12.86 -18.90
CA ASP A 260 6.33 -13.14 -19.39
C ASP A 260 7.23 -13.73 -18.28
N ALA A 261 8.06 -14.72 -18.62
CA ALA A 261 9.07 -15.27 -17.71
C ALA A 261 10.17 -14.24 -17.39
N PHE A 262 10.85 -14.38 -16.25
CA PHE A 262 11.89 -13.44 -15.84
C PHE A 262 13.08 -13.46 -16.81
N GLU A 263 13.48 -14.65 -17.27
CA GLU A 263 14.56 -14.86 -18.23
C GLU A 263 14.27 -14.18 -19.58
N ASP A 264 13.03 -14.28 -20.06
CA ASP A 264 12.56 -13.63 -21.28
C ASP A 264 12.58 -12.10 -21.19
N LEU A 265 12.18 -11.55 -20.03
CA LEU A 265 12.28 -10.11 -19.78
C LEU A 265 13.74 -9.66 -19.64
N MET A 266 14.57 -10.42 -18.93
CA MET A 266 16.01 -10.13 -18.78
C MET A 266 16.76 -10.18 -20.12
N ALA A 267 16.41 -11.11 -21.01
CA ALA A 267 17.02 -11.22 -22.34
C ALA A 267 16.65 -10.04 -23.27
N LYS A 268 15.44 -9.49 -23.14
CA LYS A 268 14.92 -8.40 -23.98
C LYS A 268 15.23 -7.01 -23.40
N TYR A 269 15.19 -6.87 -22.08
CA TYR A 269 15.15 -5.58 -21.36
C TYR A 269 16.00 -5.58 -20.07
N PRO A 270 17.30 -5.97 -20.11
CA PRO A 270 18.10 -6.28 -18.92
C PRO A 270 18.21 -5.16 -17.89
N ASN A 271 18.15 -3.89 -18.33
CA ASN A 271 18.27 -2.73 -17.45
C ASN A 271 17.02 -2.46 -16.60
N ILE A 272 15.84 -2.90 -17.05
CA ILE A 272 14.55 -2.60 -16.39
C ILE A 272 13.80 -3.85 -15.92
N ALA A 273 14.09 -5.04 -16.47
CA ALA A 273 13.40 -6.29 -16.15
C ALA A 273 13.33 -6.62 -14.65
N PRO A 274 14.38 -6.42 -13.82
CA PRO A 274 14.26 -6.61 -12.37
C PRO A 274 13.25 -5.65 -11.72
N GLY A 275 13.23 -4.39 -12.16
CA GLY A 275 12.27 -3.39 -11.70
C GLY A 275 10.84 -3.72 -12.13
N ILE A 276 10.65 -4.13 -13.40
CA ILE A 276 9.37 -4.58 -13.95
C ILE A 276 8.83 -5.79 -13.17
N MET A 277 9.68 -6.75 -12.80
CA MET A 277 9.24 -7.92 -12.04
C MET A 277 8.81 -7.56 -10.61
N ILE A 278 9.55 -6.67 -9.92
CA ILE A 278 9.11 -6.12 -8.61
C ILE A 278 7.75 -5.41 -8.76
N GLN A 279 7.60 -4.61 -9.81
CA GLN A 279 6.39 -3.84 -10.10
C GLN A 279 5.20 -4.73 -10.46
N ARG A 280 5.39 -5.87 -11.14
CA ARG A 280 4.36 -6.90 -11.37
C ARG A 280 3.73 -7.32 -10.04
N TYR A 281 4.53 -7.81 -9.10
CA TYR A 281 3.99 -8.34 -7.85
C TYR A 281 3.37 -7.26 -6.97
N ILE A 282 3.98 -6.07 -6.90
CA ILE A 282 3.38 -4.92 -6.19
C ILE A 282 2.02 -4.53 -6.80
N LEU A 283 1.91 -4.44 -8.13
CA LEU A 283 0.67 -4.06 -8.81
C LEU A 283 -0.45 -5.09 -8.57
N ASN A 284 -0.12 -6.38 -8.65
CA ASN A 284 -1.07 -7.46 -8.39
C ASN A 284 -1.51 -7.47 -6.91
N SER A 285 -0.60 -7.29 -5.94
CA SER A 285 -0.98 -7.15 -4.53
C SER A 285 -1.91 -5.95 -4.29
N LEU A 286 -1.66 -4.80 -4.93
CA LEU A 286 -2.50 -3.60 -4.80
C LEU A 286 -3.90 -3.78 -5.41
N VAL A 287 -4.00 -4.31 -6.62
CA VAL A 287 -5.32 -4.48 -7.28
C VAL A 287 -6.16 -5.56 -6.62
N HIS A 288 -5.58 -6.72 -6.29
CA HIS A 288 -6.33 -7.80 -5.64
C HIS A 288 -6.67 -7.46 -4.17
N SER A 289 -5.83 -6.72 -3.43
CA SER A 289 -6.23 -6.25 -2.10
C SER A 289 -7.35 -5.20 -2.16
N GLN A 290 -7.42 -4.39 -3.22
CA GLN A 290 -8.55 -3.48 -3.42
C GLN A 290 -9.83 -4.22 -3.81
N ARG A 291 -9.76 -5.25 -4.66
CA ARG A 291 -10.91 -6.14 -4.94
C ARG A 291 -11.40 -6.85 -3.68
N CYS A 292 -10.46 -7.40 -2.89
CA CYS A 292 -10.76 -8.02 -1.59
C CYS A 292 -11.45 -7.02 -0.65
N ARG A 293 -10.90 -5.81 -0.48
CA ARG A 293 -11.46 -4.72 0.36
C ARG A 293 -12.86 -4.27 -0.09
N LEU A 294 -13.12 -4.24 -1.40
CA LEU A 294 -14.43 -3.89 -1.97
C LEU A 294 -15.51 -4.88 -1.53
N HIS A 295 -15.21 -6.18 -1.55
CA HIS A 295 -16.18 -7.24 -1.26
C HIS A 295 -16.23 -7.71 0.21
N LEU A 296 -15.19 -7.40 1.01
CA LEU A 296 -15.07 -7.87 2.40
C LEU A 296 -16.30 -7.58 3.29
N PRO A 297 -16.97 -6.41 3.24
CA PRO A 297 -18.18 -6.15 4.05
C PRO A 297 -19.38 -7.05 3.73
N TYR A 298 -19.37 -7.69 2.55
CA TYR A 298 -20.45 -8.53 2.04
C TYR A 298 -20.19 -10.02 2.24
N LEU A 299 -18.98 -10.40 2.66
CA LEU A 299 -18.53 -11.79 2.79
C LEU A 299 -19.47 -12.63 3.66
N ALA A 300 -19.92 -12.07 4.79
CA ALA A 300 -20.92 -12.70 5.67
C ALA A 300 -22.35 -12.62 5.11
N ARG A 301 -22.71 -11.52 4.40
CA ARG A 301 -24.05 -11.38 3.77
C ARG A 301 -24.30 -12.50 2.75
N GLY A 302 -23.29 -12.86 1.95
CA GLY A 302 -23.39 -13.90 0.92
C GLY A 302 -23.63 -15.34 1.41
N LEU A 303 -23.67 -15.56 2.72
CA LEU A 303 -24.06 -16.84 3.33
C LEU A 303 -25.54 -16.88 3.74
N VAL A 304 -26.15 -15.71 3.94
CA VAL A 304 -27.56 -15.54 4.31
C VAL A 304 -28.42 -15.19 3.09
N ASP A 305 -27.88 -14.36 2.19
CA ASP A 305 -28.52 -13.95 0.95
C ASP A 305 -27.66 -14.36 -0.27
N SER A 306 -28.25 -15.23 -1.10
CA SER A 306 -27.70 -15.69 -2.37
C SER A 306 -27.32 -14.57 -3.36
N MET A 307 -27.92 -13.37 -3.26
CA MET A 307 -27.55 -12.22 -4.09
C MET A 307 -26.07 -11.82 -3.90
N TYR A 308 -25.55 -11.97 -2.68
CA TYR A 308 -24.19 -11.58 -2.33
C TYR A 308 -23.17 -12.74 -2.41
N ALA A 309 -23.59 -13.95 -2.75
CA ALA A 309 -22.68 -15.09 -2.92
C ALA A 309 -21.54 -14.84 -3.94
N PRO A 310 -21.77 -14.17 -5.10
CA PRO A 310 -20.67 -13.79 -6.01
C PRO A 310 -19.67 -12.82 -5.37
N SER A 311 -20.13 -11.94 -4.47
CA SER A 311 -19.27 -11.04 -3.71
C SER A 311 -18.39 -11.81 -2.71
N SER A 312 -18.94 -12.80 -2.02
CA SER A 312 -18.15 -13.68 -1.14
C SER A 312 -17.09 -14.47 -1.91
N GLU A 313 -17.42 -14.97 -3.11
CA GLU A 313 -16.46 -15.66 -3.99
C GLU A 313 -15.35 -14.70 -4.49
N ALA A 314 -15.73 -13.53 -5.04
CA ALA A 314 -14.79 -12.51 -5.51
C ALA A 314 -13.83 -12.02 -4.41
N CYS A 315 -14.31 -11.89 -3.16
CA CYS A 315 -13.49 -11.52 -2.01
C CYS A 315 -12.38 -12.57 -1.76
N LEU A 316 -12.75 -13.85 -1.73
CA LEU A 316 -11.84 -14.95 -1.38
C LEU A 316 -10.90 -15.33 -2.54
N GLU A 317 -11.36 -15.21 -3.79
CA GLU A 317 -10.51 -15.28 -4.98
C GLU A 317 -9.43 -14.19 -4.92
N ALA A 318 -9.83 -12.93 -4.70
CA ALA A 318 -8.90 -11.82 -4.60
C ALA A 318 -7.92 -11.96 -3.42
N ALA A 319 -8.38 -12.45 -2.27
CA ALA A 319 -7.51 -12.76 -1.13
C ALA A 319 -6.43 -13.80 -1.51
N ARG A 320 -6.82 -14.89 -2.18
CA ARG A 320 -5.87 -15.92 -2.67
C ARG A 320 -4.86 -15.34 -3.64
N CYS A 321 -5.27 -14.49 -4.59
CA CYS A 321 -4.36 -13.86 -5.54
C CYS A 321 -3.31 -12.96 -4.85
N VAL A 322 -3.64 -12.29 -3.73
CA VAL A 322 -2.65 -11.53 -2.94
C VAL A 322 -1.62 -12.46 -2.29
N ILE A 323 -2.07 -13.56 -1.66
CA ILE A 323 -1.16 -14.53 -1.04
C ILE A 323 -0.28 -15.20 -2.10
N GLN A 324 -0.87 -15.62 -3.23
CA GLN A 324 -0.16 -16.17 -4.39
C GLN A 324 0.90 -15.21 -4.94
N ALA A 325 0.58 -13.91 -5.07
CA ALA A 325 1.55 -12.92 -5.54
C ALA A 325 2.75 -12.74 -4.59
N GLU A 326 2.56 -12.85 -3.26
CA GLU A 326 3.68 -12.89 -2.32
C GLU A 326 4.50 -14.18 -2.46
N ARG A 327 3.83 -15.34 -2.50
CA ARG A 327 4.49 -16.65 -2.62
C ARG A 327 5.31 -16.77 -3.91
N MET A 328 4.81 -16.24 -5.03
CA MET A 328 5.56 -16.19 -6.30
C MET A 328 6.77 -15.25 -6.18
N LEU A 329 6.57 -14.01 -5.69
CA LEU A 329 7.67 -13.07 -5.43
C LEU A 329 8.72 -13.64 -4.47
N ALA A 330 8.35 -14.50 -3.53
CA ALA A 330 9.27 -15.17 -2.62
C ALA A 330 10.22 -16.17 -3.30
N THR A 331 9.90 -16.60 -4.53
CA THR A 331 10.68 -17.60 -5.32
C THR A 331 11.55 -17.00 -6.44
N GLU A 332 11.42 -15.71 -6.75
CA GLU A 332 12.20 -15.01 -7.78
C GLU A 332 13.69 -14.85 -7.38
N ASP A 333 14.66 -15.11 -8.28
CA ASP A 333 16.08 -14.72 -8.02
C ASP A 333 16.34 -13.24 -8.38
N ILE A 334 15.65 -12.35 -7.68
CA ILE A 334 15.89 -10.90 -7.71
C ILE A 334 16.35 -10.42 -6.33
N PRO A 335 17.32 -9.49 -6.21
CA PRO A 335 17.82 -9.02 -4.92
C PRO A 335 16.74 -8.50 -3.96
N PHE A 336 15.66 -7.94 -4.51
CA PHE A 336 14.50 -7.43 -3.76
C PHE A 336 13.79 -8.49 -2.89
N VAL A 337 13.90 -9.79 -3.18
CA VAL A 337 13.29 -10.84 -2.34
C VAL A 337 13.83 -10.84 -0.91
N LEU A 338 15.06 -10.35 -0.72
CA LEU A 338 15.71 -10.16 0.58
C LEU A 338 15.15 -8.96 1.38
N THR A 339 14.34 -8.10 0.76
CA THR A 339 13.74 -6.91 1.38
C THR A 339 12.22 -6.84 1.27
N ARG A 340 11.58 -7.68 0.46
CA ARG A 340 10.13 -7.62 0.16
C ARG A 340 9.24 -7.51 1.41
N LEU A 341 9.60 -8.18 2.50
CA LEU A 341 8.84 -8.19 3.76
C LEU A 341 9.03 -6.94 4.62
N LYS A 342 9.93 -6.01 4.25
CA LYS A 342 10.02 -4.66 4.84
C LYS A 342 8.96 -3.70 4.29
N PHE A 343 8.33 -4.01 3.15
CA PHE A 343 7.44 -3.08 2.47
C PHE A 343 6.03 -3.17 3.04
N SER A 344 5.67 -2.19 3.88
CA SER A 344 4.42 -2.18 4.64
C SER A 344 3.18 -2.21 3.74
N GLY A 345 3.25 -1.62 2.55
CA GLY A 345 2.17 -1.71 1.56
C GLY A 345 1.83 -3.15 1.16
N ILE A 346 2.83 -4.02 0.99
CA ILE A 346 2.62 -5.44 0.68
C ILE A 346 2.04 -6.15 1.91
N LEU A 347 2.57 -5.88 3.11
CA LEU A 347 2.07 -6.47 4.36
C LEU A 347 0.60 -6.09 4.64
N GLN A 348 0.19 -4.87 4.31
CA GLN A 348 -1.21 -4.41 4.42
C GLN A 348 -2.12 -5.10 3.39
N CYS A 349 -1.63 -5.39 2.18
CA CYS A 349 -2.36 -6.23 1.22
C CYS A 349 -2.57 -7.65 1.79
N VAL A 350 -1.49 -8.27 2.30
CA VAL A 350 -1.51 -9.60 2.92
C VAL A 350 -2.42 -9.63 4.15
N GLY A 351 -2.42 -8.60 4.99
CA GLY A 351 -3.34 -8.48 6.14
C GLY A 351 -4.81 -8.46 5.73
N ILE A 352 -5.18 -7.73 4.68
CA ILE A 352 -6.56 -7.72 4.16
C ILE A 352 -6.96 -9.11 3.63
N ALA A 353 -6.05 -9.80 2.94
CA ALA A 353 -6.27 -11.17 2.49
C ALA A 353 -6.43 -12.17 3.65
N ILE A 354 -5.57 -12.09 4.68
CA ILE A 354 -5.69 -12.89 5.90
C ILE A 354 -7.03 -12.63 6.58
N THR A 355 -7.49 -11.38 6.64
CA THR A 355 -8.80 -11.03 7.21
C THR A 355 -9.93 -11.76 6.46
N ALA A 356 -9.99 -11.66 5.13
CA ALA A 356 -11.02 -12.34 4.33
C ALA A 356 -11.02 -13.87 4.52
N LEU A 357 -9.84 -14.50 4.48
CA LEU A 357 -9.69 -15.94 4.68
C LEU A 357 -10.06 -16.38 6.11
N PHE A 358 -9.70 -15.57 7.11
CA PHE A 358 -10.06 -15.78 8.51
C PHE A 358 -11.58 -15.71 8.73
N LEU A 359 -12.27 -14.81 8.04
CA LEU A 359 -13.73 -14.72 8.13
C LEU A 359 -14.43 -15.91 7.46
N ASP A 360 -14.04 -16.36 6.25
CA ASP A 360 -14.61 -17.61 5.67
C ASP A 360 -14.27 -18.85 6.50
N MET A 361 -13.13 -18.89 7.20
CA MET A 361 -12.83 -19.94 8.19
C MET A 361 -13.82 -19.91 9.36
N CYS A 362 -14.03 -18.74 10.00
CA CYS A 362 -14.95 -18.60 11.13
C CYS A 362 -16.42 -18.87 10.74
N LEU A 363 -16.82 -18.45 9.54
CA LEU A 363 -18.18 -18.60 9.01
C LEU A 363 -18.47 -20.01 8.45
N SER A 364 -17.44 -20.79 8.09
CA SER A 364 -17.61 -22.16 7.58
C SER A 364 -18.18 -23.08 8.67
N GLN A 365 -19.42 -23.54 8.50
CA GLN A 365 -20.11 -24.44 9.44
C GLN A 365 -19.62 -25.91 9.38
N ASP A 366 -19.20 -26.38 8.20
CA ASP A 366 -18.64 -27.72 7.98
C ASP A 366 -17.25 -27.84 8.61
N SER A 367 -17.02 -28.89 9.40
CA SER A 367 -15.77 -29.08 10.15
C SER A 367 -14.57 -29.49 9.29
N VAL A 368 -14.78 -30.18 8.16
CA VAL A 368 -13.73 -30.53 7.21
C VAL A 368 -13.31 -29.28 6.43
N ARG A 369 -14.29 -28.56 5.87
CA ARG A 369 -14.04 -27.27 5.20
C ARG A 369 -13.38 -26.26 6.14
N ARG A 370 -13.82 -26.18 7.39
CA ARG A 370 -13.18 -25.32 8.42
C ARG A 370 -11.72 -25.70 8.65
N GLN A 371 -11.38 -26.99 8.67
CA GLN A 371 -9.99 -27.45 8.83
C GLN A 371 -9.13 -27.13 7.60
N GLU A 372 -9.68 -27.22 6.38
CA GLU A 372 -8.99 -26.78 5.15
C GLU A 372 -8.73 -25.26 5.18
N ARG A 373 -9.73 -24.46 5.56
CA ARG A 373 -9.57 -23.01 5.75
C ARG A 373 -8.61 -22.65 6.88
N ARG A 374 -8.56 -23.44 7.94
CA ARG A 374 -7.59 -23.30 9.03
C ARG A 374 -6.16 -23.43 8.51
N ALA A 375 -5.88 -24.41 7.64
CA ALA A 375 -4.58 -24.56 7.00
C ALA A 375 -4.25 -23.40 6.05
N GLU A 376 -5.23 -22.95 5.25
CA GLU A 376 -5.09 -21.80 4.34
C GLU A 376 -4.75 -20.49 5.10
N VAL A 377 -5.40 -20.26 6.25
CA VAL A 377 -5.13 -19.12 7.15
C VAL A 377 -3.76 -19.24 7.83
N VAL A 378 -3.33 -20.43 8.24
CA VAL A 378 -1.99 -20.65 8.84
C VAL A 378 -0.87 -20.36 7.84
N ASP A 379 -1.01 -20.79 6.57
CA ASP A 379 -0.02 -20.48 5.53
C ASP A 379 0.08 -18.96 5.30
N ALA A 380 -1.06 -18.29 5.13
CA ALA A 380 -1.08 -16.84 4.93
C ALA A 380 -0.48 -16.07 6.14
N CYS A 381 -0.81 -16.48 7.38
CA CYS A 381 -0.23 -15.93 8.59
C CYS A 381 1.29 -16.15 8.72
N SER A 382 1.85 -17.20 8.09
CA SER A 382 3.29 -17.46 8.07
C SER A 382 4.07 -16.31 7.42
N ILE A 383 3.48 -15.64 6.42
CA ILE A 383 4.08 -14.48 5.73
C ILE A 383 4.29 -13.33 6.71
N LEU A 384 3.25 -13.00 7.51
CA LEU A 384 3.37 -11.96 8.54
C LEU A 384 4.32 -12.40 9.66
N LYS A 385 4.31 -13.68 10.08
CA LYS A 385 5.26 -14.21 11.07
C LYS A 385 6.71 -14.06 10.62
N ASP A 386 7.03 -14.35 9.36
CA ASP A 386 8.39 -14.11 8.85
C ASP A 386 8.73 -12.62 8.76
N ALA A 387 7.75 -11.78 8.39
CA ALA A 387 7.95 -10.34 8.30
C ALA A 387 8.18 -9.63 9.65
N THR A 388 7.79 -10.23 10.80
CA THR A 388 8.05 -9.62 12.13
C THR A 388 9.55 -9.44 12.43
N LYS A 389 10.43 -10.16 11.73
CA LYS A 389 11.89 -10.09 11.87
C LYS A 389 12.46 -8.74 11.41
N ASP A 390 11.81 -8.11 10.43
CA ASP A 390 12.30 -6.92 9.72
C ASP A 390 11.28 -5.76 9.65
N SER A 391 10.01 -5.97 10.03
CA SER A 391 8.95 -4.95 9.94
C SER A 391 8.11 -4.78 11.23
N PRO A 392 8.13 -3.59 11.86
CA PRO A 392 7.20 -3.24 12.93
C PRO A 392 5.72 -3.28 12.51
N VAL A 393 5.42 -3.14 11.21
CA VAL A 393 4.04 -3.20 10.69
C VAL A 393 3.52 -4.64 10.71
N ALA A 394 4.37 -5.63 10.42
CA ALA A 394 4.00 -7.04 10.53
C ALA A 394 3.65 -7.43 11.97
N ILE A 395 4.42 -6.93 12.95
CA ILE A 395 4.16 -7.13 14.39
C ILE A 395 2.77 -6.59 14.75
N LYS A 396 2.49 -5.30 14.47
CA LYS A 396 1.20 -4.66 14.76
C LYS A 396 0.00 -5.38 14.14
N LEU A 397 0.15 -5.87 12.90
CA LEU A 397 -0.88 -6.66 12.21
C LEU A 397 -1.12 -7.99 12.93
N LEU A 398 -0.06 -8.77 13.20
CA LEU A 398 -0.14 -10.07 13.86
C LEU A 398 -0.69 -9.97 15.30
N GLU A 399 -0.27 -8.97 16.07
CA GLU A 399 -0.82 -8.67 17.40
C GLU A 399 -2.32 -8.35 17.35
N SER A 400 -2.77 -7.67 16.29
CA SER A 400 -4.19 -7.32 16.12
C SER A 400 -5.02 -8.53 15.72
N PHE A 401 -4.54 -9.40 14.84
CA PHE A 401 -5.16 -10.72 14.61
C PHE A 401 -5.21 -11.56 15.90
N GLN A 402 -4.13 -11.60 16.69
CA GLN A 402 -4.10 -12.27 17.99
C GLN A 402 -5.08 -11.65 19.01
N ARG A 403 -5.36 -10.34 18.94
CA ARG A 403 -6.34 -9.65 19.80
C ARG A 403 -7.76 -10.06 19.41
N VAL A 404 -8.10 -9.97 18.12
CA VAL A 404 -9.38 -10.41 17.55
C VAL A 404 -9.67 -11.88 17.91
N VAL A 405 -8.71 -12.78 17.66
CA VAL A 405 -8.84 -14.22 17.96
C VAL A 405 -9.17 -14.47 19.44
N ARG A 406 -8.49 -13.78 20.36
CA ARG A 406 -8.73 -13.93 21.81
C ARG A 406 -10.02 -13.27 22.29
N LYS A 407 -10.43 -12.18 21.65
CA LYS A 407 -11.62 -11.39 22.04
C LYS A 407 -12.94 -12.12 21.75
N HIS A 408 -12.96 -12.98 20.73
CA HIS A 408 -14.19 -13.60 20.22
C HIS A 408 -14.31 -15.11 20.52
N ASP A 409 -13.38 -15.68 21.31
CA ASP A 409 -13.30 -17.05 21.87
C ASP A 409 -13.81 -18.25 21.03
N MET A 410 -13.87 -18.06 19.71
CA MET A 410 -13.99 -19.13 18.73
C MET A 410 -12.68 -19.90 18.71
N SER A 411 -12.66 -21.17 19.13
CA SER A 411 -11.89 -22.35 18.62
C SER A 411 -10.47 -22.18 17.99
N VAL A 412 -9.78 -21.07 18.17
CA VAL A 412 -8.75 -20.55 17.23
C VAL A 412 -7.45 -20.14 17.94
N SER A 413 -7.41 -20.19 19.27
CA SER A 413 -6.17 -20.05 20.06
C SER A 413 -5.06 -20.99 19.57
N GLU A 414 -5.43 -22.22 19.16
CA GLU A 414 -4.53 -23.21 18.55
C GLU A 414 -3.92 -22.75 17.21
N VAL A 415 -4.68 -22.03 16.37
CA VAL A 415 -4.28 -21.65 15.00
C VAL A 415 -3.04 -20.76 15.01
N LEU A 416 -2.98 -19.83 15.96
CA LEU A 416 -1.83 -18.94 16.13
C LEU A 416 -0.76 -19.56 17.02
N SER A 417 -1.12 -20.35 18.03
CA SER A 417 -0.13 -21.00 18.91
C SER A 417 0.63 -22.16 18.25
N GLU A 418 0.03 -22.93 17.34
CA GLU A 418 0.78 -23.88 16.49
C GLU A 418 1.84 -23.18 15.64
N SER A 419 1.55 -21.98 15.13
CA SER A 419 2.55 -21.17 14.42
C SER A 419 3.69 -20.69 15.34
N VAL A 420 3.42 -20.47 16.64
CA VAL A 420 4.40 -19.96 17.62
C VAL A 420 5.24 -21.09 18.22
N CYS A 421 4.63 -22.20 18.63
CA CYS A 421 5.28 -23.28 19.37
C CYS A 421 6.28 -24.12 18.56
N ALA A 422 6.38 -23.92 17.25
CA ALA A 422 7.30 -24.63 16.39
C ALA A 422 8.80 -24.38 16.69
N ASP A 423 9.16 -23.34 17.45
CA ASP A 423 10.57 -22.99 17.71
C ASP A 423 10.80 -22.28 19.07
N SER A 424 10.16 -22.74 20.16
CA SER A 424 10.49 -22.29 21.52
C SER A 424 10.13 -23.29 22.63
N SER A 425 11.13 -23.89 23.27
CA SER A 425 10.96 -24.63 24.53
C SER A 425 10.92 -23.66 25.72
N PRO A 426 9.82 -23.54 26.48
CA PRO A 426 9.75 -22.66 27.63
C PRO A 426 10.42 -23.29 28.88
N PRO A 427 11.21 -22.53 29.66
CA PRO A 427 11.55 -22.94 31.02
C PRO A 427 10.31 -22.77 31.92
N SER A 428 9.97 -23.82 32.67
CA SER A 428 8.91 -23.80 33.66
C SER A 428 9.23 -22.88 34.85
N LEU A 429 8.25 -22.12 35.35
CA LEU A 429 8.14 -21.81 36.79
C LEU A 429 6.71 -21.40 37.19
N THR A 430 6.38 -21.70 38.44
CA THR A 430 5.07 -21.75 39.12
C THR A 430 4.33 -20.42 39.31
N ASP A 431 3.03 -20.43 38.97
CA ASP A 431 1.87 -20.23 39.89
C ASP A 431 1.89 -19.11 40.96
N MET A 432 0.90 -18.21 40.92
CA MET A 432 0.06 -17.75 42.07
C MET A 432 -1.01 -16.72 41.64
N THR A 433 -2.23 -16.80 42.20
CA THR A 433 -3.33 -15.81 42.09
C THR A 433 -3.41 -14.87 43.32
N PRO A 434 -4.19 -13.77 43.26
CA PRO A 434 -5.51 -13.77 43.93
C PRO A 434 -6.61 -12.90 43.27
N ASP A 435 -7.83 -12.94 43.83
CA ASP A 435 -9.03 -12.15 43.48
C ASP A 435 -8.97 -10.65 43.83
N GLU A 436 -9.88 -9.83 43.26
CA GLU A 436 -10.82 -8.97 44.03
C GLU A 436 -12.02 -8.47 43.17
N GLN A 437 -12.99 -7.78 43.77
CA GLN A 437 -14.42 -7.75 43.35
C GLN A 437 -14.96 -6.50 42.60
N GLU A 438 -16.22 -6.62 42.18
CA GLU A 438 -17.13 -5.69 41.48
C GLU A 438 -17.37 -4.32 42.18
N ASP A 439 -17.85 -3.34 41.40
CA ASP A 439 -18.88 -2.38 41.86
C ASP A 439 -19.75 -1.85 40.68
N SER A 440 -20.94 -1.27 40.93
CA SER A 440 -21.95 -0.90 39.90
C SER A 440 -23.04 0.06 40.44
N ILE A 441 -24.02 0.62 39.71
CA ILE A 441 -24.59 0.37 38.35
C ILE A 441 -24.68 1.74 37.58
N PRO A 442 -25.65 2.18 36.70
CA PRO A 442 -26.97 1.69 36.24
C PRO A 442 -27.13 1.57 34.69
N ALA A 443 -28.38 1.53 34.19
CA ALA A 443 -28.74 1.34 32.77
C ALA A 443 -30.08 2.05 32.40
N LEU A 444 -30.54 1.90 31.13
CA LEU A 444 -31.93 1.93 30.57
C LEU A 444 -31.98 2.59 29.17
N PRO A 445 -32.93 2.26 28.26
CA PRO A 445 -33.69 1.01 28.11
C PRO A 445 -33.86 0.49 26.64
N HIS A 446 -34.34 -0.76 26.53
CA HIS A 446 -35.08 -1.35 25.39
C HIS A 446 -34.56 -1.22 23.94
N LEU A 447 -34.14 -2.35 23.38
CA LEU A 447 -34.69 -2.83 22.09
C LEU A 447 -34.84 -4.37 22.00
N ASP A 448 -34.98 -5.04 23.15
CA ASP A 448 -35.45 -6.44 23.21
C ASP A 448 -36.93 -6.52 22.81
N GLU A 449 -37.18 -6.79 21.53
CA GLU A 449 -38.21 -7.71 21.00
C GLU A 449 -38.25 -7.62 19.46
N ILE A 450 -37.58 -8.54 18.76
CA ILE A 450 -37.95 -9.06 17.42
C ILE A 450 -37.03 -10.24 17.04
N TRP A 451 -37.64 -11.37 16.66
CA TRP A 451 -37.04 -12.63 16.17
C TRP A 451 -36.06 -13.43 17.06
N GLN A 452 -36.62 -14.38 17.83
CA GLN A 452 -35.88 -15.51 18.41
C GLN A 452 -35.62 -16.62 17.38
N ILE A 453 -34.43 -16.68 16.77
CA ILE A 453 -33.91 -17.88 16.09
C ILE A 453 -32.40 -18.01 16.38
N SER A 454 -31.94 -19.22 16.74
CA SER A 454 -30.53 -19.67 16.77
C SER A 454 -29.49 -18.70 17.36
N GLN A 455 -29.11 -18.94 18.63
CA GLN A 455 -28.15 -18.10 19.38
C GLN A 455 -26.70 -18.12 18.87
N LEU A 456 -26.40 -18.74 17.71
CA LEU A 456 -25.08 -18.66 17.06
C LEU A 456 -25.05 -17.68 15.88
N ASP A 457 -26.19 -17.40 15.26
CA ASP A 457 -26.29 -16.49 14.11
C ASP A 457 -26.42 -15.02 14.55
N ALA A 458 -26.97 -14.78 15.75
CA ALA A 458 -27.17 -13.45 16.32
C ALA A 458 -25.85 -12.70 16.59
N ASP A 459 -24.87 -13.34 17.22
CA ASP A 459 -23.57 -12.71 17.55
C ASP A 459 -22.75 -12.33 16.31
N ILE A 460 -22.97 -12.99 15.17
CA ILE A 460 -22.29 -12.70 13.90
C ILE A 460 -22.91 -11.47 13.21
N GLN A 461 -24.21 -11.22 13.41
CA GLN A 461 -24.87 -9.99 12.93
C GLN A 461 -24.72 -8.82 13.92
N ALA A 462 -24.59 -9.10 15.22
CA ALA A 462 -24.24 -8.11 16.24
C ALA A 462 -22.74 -7.78 16.29
N PHE A 463 -21.91 -8.49 15.51
CA PHE A 463 -20.48 -8.25 15.39
C PHE A 463 -20.23 -6.85 14.79
N ASP A 464 -19.69 -5.91 15.58
CA ASP A 464 -19.29 -4.59 15.07
C ASP A 464 -18.04 -4.72 14.20
N TRP A 465 -18.26 -5.03 12.92
CA TRP A 465 -17.24 -5.13 11.88
C TRP A 465 -16.45 -3.82 11.76
N ASP A 466 -17.11 -2.66 11.91
CA ASP A 466 -16.42 -1.37 11.92
C ASP A 466 -15.55 -1.19 13.19
N ALA A 467 -15.87 -1.82 14.33
CA ALA A 467 -14.98 -1.86 15.50
C ALA A 467 -13.79 -2.81 15.28
N LEU A 468 -13.98 -3.96 14.62
CA LEU A 468 -12.87 -4.83 14.20
C LEU A 468 -11.92 -4.08 13.26
N PHE A 469 -12.45 -3.38 12.24
CA PHE A 469 -11.63 -2.54 11.37
C PHE A 469 -10.98 -1.39 12.16
N ARG A 470 -11.70 -0.73 13.08
CA ARG A 470 -11.12 0.30 13.98
C ARG A 470 -10.02 -0.24 14.91
N GLU A 471 -10.06 -1.52 15.31
CA GLU A 471 -8.97 -2.17 16.08
C GLU A 471 -7.71 -2.44 15.24
N PHE A 472 -7.83 -2.61 13.92
CA PHE A 472 -6.69 -2.58 13.01
C PHE A 472 -6.20 -1.13 12.74
N ASP A 473 -7.10 -0.15 12.81
CA ASP A 473 -6.80 1.25 12.48
C ASP A 473 -6.10 2.03 13.61
N CYS A 474 -6.35 1.65 14.87
CA CYS A 474 -5.98 2.40 16.07
C CYS A 474 -4.48 2.80 16.08
N PRO A 475 -4.14 4.08 15.82
CA PRO A 475 -2.81 4.58 16.09
C PRO A 475 -2.73 4.80 17.59
N MET A 476 -1.94 3.99 18.30
CA MET A 476 -1.69 4.20 19.73
C MET A 476 -1.08 5.59 19.94
N LEU A 477 -1.92 6.51 20.43
CA LEU A 477 -1.49 7.79 20.98
C LEU A 477 -0.72 7.47 22.26
N SER A 478 0.60 7.36 22.15
CA SER A 478 1.48 7.15 23.29
C SER A 478 1.40 8.35 24.24
N SER A 479 0.85 8.11 25.43
CA SER A 479 1.07 8.89 26.64
C SER A 479 2.54 8.83 27.07
#